data_AF-A0AAW9I825-F1
#
_entry.id   AF-A0AAW9I825-F1
#
_cell.length_a   1.000
_cell.length_b   1.000
_cell.length_c   1.000
_cell.angle_alpha   90.00
_cell.angle_beta   90.00
_cell.angle_gamma   90.00
#
_symmetry.space_group_name_H-M   'P 1'
#
loop_
_entity.id
_entity.type
_entity.pdbx_description
1 polymer ?
#
loop_
_entity_poly.entity_id
_entity_poly.type
_entity_poly.pdbx_seq_one_letter_code
_entity_poly.pdbx_strand_id
1 'polypeptide(L)' 'MDHLIDKFDIHIEWAWDFFYQEWKTGNYKKFSECPSYHELKTLLDSVNILRAYIGWERITIKEKIQWMED' A
#
# COMPACT_ATOMS: atom_id res chain seq x y z
N MET A 1 4.79 -11.58 -15.87
CA MET A 1 4.18 -10.42 -15.19
C MET A 1 4.01 -10.72 -13.71
N ASP A 2 3.57 -11.92 -13.34
CA ASP A 2 3.54 -12.35 -11.92
C ASP A 2 4.87 -12.16 -11.20
N HIS A 3 5.99 -12.66 -11.76
CA HIS A 3 7.32 -12.43 -11.19
C HIS A 3 7.78 -10.96 -11.10
N LEU A 4 7.13 -10.04 -11.81
CA LEU A 4 7.39 -8.60 -11.66
C LEU A 4 6.57 -8.04 -10.50
N ILE A 5 5.30 -8.45 -10.37
CA ILE A 5 4.45 -8.07 -9.24
C ILE A 5 5.05 -8.59 -7.93
N ASP A 6 5.55 -9.83 -7.92
CA ASP A 6 6.26 -10.42 -6.76
C ASP A 6 7.46 -9.56 -6.31
N LYS A 7 8.13 -8.87 -7.24
CA LYS A 7 9.23 -7.94 -6.90
C LYS A 7 8.73 -6.63 -6.31
N PHE A 8 7.57 -6.15 -6.76
CA PHE A 8 6.92 -4.98 -6.16
C PHE A 8 6.43 -5.27 -4.75
N ASP A 9 6.01 -6.51 -4.46
CA ASP A 9 5.48 -6.89 -3.15
C ASP A 9 6.48 -6.60 -2.03
N ILE A 10 7.76 -6.91 -2.21
CA ILE A 10 8.81 -6.60 -1.22
C ILE A 10 8.87 -5.10 -0.90
N HIS A 11 8.77 -4.25 -1.93
CA HIS A 11 8.80 -2.79 -1.75
C HIS A 11 7.51 -2.26 -1.13
N ILE A 12 6.36 -2.84 -1.51
CA ILE A 12 5.05 -2.49 -0.97
C ILE A 12 4.95 -2.89 0.50
N GLU A 13 5.45 -4.07 0.87
CA GLU A 13 5.51 -4.54 2.26
C GLU A 13 6.37 -3.62 3.11
N TRP A 14 7.57 -3.28 2.63
CA TRP A 14 8.45 -2.36 3.34
C TRP A 14 7.81 -0.98 3.56
N ALA A 15 7.29 -0.35 2.49
CA ALA A 15 6.61 0.94 2.59
C ALA A 15 5.33 0.87 3.45
N TRP A 16 4.64 -0.27 3.42
CA TRP A 16 3.47 -0.51 4.27
C TRP A 16 3.83 -0.53 5.74
N ASP A 17 4.92 -1.19 6.13
CA ASP A 17 5.32 -1.27 7.52
C ASP A 17 5.59 0.11 8.11
N PHE A 18 6.29 0.99 7.39
CA PHE A 18 6.49 2.38 7.82
C PHE A 18 5.17 3.12 7.98
N PHE A 19 4.31 3.05 6.96
CA PHE A 19 3.00 3.69 6.98
C PHE A 19 2.13 3.21 8.13
N TYR A 20 2.10 1.90 8.37
CA TYR A 20 1.27 1.32 9.41
C TYR A 20 1.77 1.70 10.81
N GLN A 21 3.10 1.72 11.03
CA GLN A 21 3.65 2.19 12.30
C GLN A 21 3.31 3.66 12.55
N GLU A 22 3.44 4.52 11.53
CA GLU A 22 3.06 5.94 11.60
C GLU A 22 1.57 6.10 11.89
N TRP A 23 0.71 5.40 11.16
CA TRP A 23 -0.75 5.43 11.30
C TRP A 23 -1.18 5.00 12.70
N LYS A 24 -0.61 3.90 13.21
CA LYS A 24 -0.93 3.33 14.53
C LYS A 24 -0.60 4.28 15.69
N THR A 25 0.28 5.26 15.49
CA THR A 25 0.54 6.27 16.53
C THR A 25 -0.70 7.12 16.87
N GLY A 26 -1.69 7.20 15.98
CA GLY A 26 -2.88 8.03 16.15
C GLY A 26 -2.63 9.54 16.03
N ASN A 27 -1.40 9.95 15.68
CA ASN A 27 -1.02 11.36 15.55
C ASN A 27 -1.55 12.02 14.26
N TYR A 28 -2.01 11.22 13.31
CA TYR A 28 -2.48 11.67 11.99
C TYR A 28 -3.99 11.45 11.87
N LYS A 29 -4.72 12.44 11.34
CA LYS A 29 -6.17 12.37 11.16
C LYS A 29 -6.56 11.80 9.80
N LYS A 30 -5.63 11.84 8.84
CA LYS A 30 -5.80 11.33 7.47
C LYS A 30 -4.58 10.52 7.07
N PHE A 31 -4.76 9.50 6.23
CA PHE A 31 -3.65 8.74 5.67
C PHE A 31 -2.62 9.63 4.98
N SER A 32 -3.07 10.65 4.24
CA SER A 32 -2.19 11.58 3.52
C SER A 32 -1.32 12.47 4.41
N GLU A 33 -1.55 12.48 5.73
CA GLU A 33 -0.73 13.20 6.69
C GLU A 33 0.43 12.33 7.21
N CYS A 34 0.37 11.00 7.03
CA CYS A 34 1.48 10.11 7.36
C CYS A 34 2.67 10.38 6.42
N PRO A 35 3.88 10.62 6.94
CA PRO A 35 5.06 10.93 6.12
C PRO A 35 5.32 9.94 4.98
N SER A 36 5.13 8.64 5.23
CA SER A 36 5.34 7.57 4.24
C SER A 36 4.17 7.36 3.26
N TYR A 37 3.05 8.08 3.42
CA TYR A 37 1.85 7.87 2.61
C TYR A 37 2.11 8.00 1.11
N HIS A 38 2.85 9.03 0.70
CA HIS A 38 3.06 9.30 -0.72
C HIS A 38 3.92 8.21 -1.37
N GLU A 39 4.93 7.69 -0.66
CA GLU A 39 5.73 6.56 -1.12
C GLU A 39 4.87 5.32 -1.33
N LEU A 40 4.12 4.93 -0.30
CA LEU A 40 3.21 3.78 -0.37
C LEU A 40 2.18 3.96 -1.49
N LYS A 41 1.58 5.15 -1.60
CA LYS A 41 0.58 5.43 -2.64
C LYS A 41 1.18 5.32 -4.05
N THR A 42 2.40 5.81 -4.26
CA THR A 42 3.08 5.71 -5.56
C THR A 42 3.39 4.26 -5.93
N LEU A 43 3.82 3.44 -4.98
CA LEU A 43 4.04 2.00 -5.21
C LEU A 43 2.74 1.28 -5.56
N LEU A 44 1.67 1.55 -4.81
CA LEU A 44 0.34 0.98 -5.06
C LEU A 44 -0.22 1.41 -6.42
N ASP A 45 -0.04 2.68 -6.81
CA ASP A 45 -0.48 3.16 -8.12
C ASP A 45 0.28 2.49 -9.26
N SER A 46 1.59 2.29 -9.09
CA SER A 46 2.43 1.59 -10.07
C SER A 46 2.00 0.14 -10.26
N VAL A 47 1.78 -0.59 -9.16
CA VAL A 47 1.40 -2.00 -9.23
C VAL A 47 -0.06 -2.17 -9.68
N ASN A 48 -0.96 -1.25 -9.33
CA ASN A 48 -2.38 -1.33 -9.71
C ASN A 48 -2.60 -1.20 -11.22
N ILE A 49 -1.70 -0.52 -11.94
CA ILE A 49 -1.70 -0.51 -13.42
C ILE A 49 -1.42 -1.93 -13.95
N LEU A 50 -0.41 -2.61 -13.37
CA LEU A 50 -0.05 -3.97 -13.76
C LEU A 50 -1.16 -4.98 -13.40
N ARG A 51 -1.73 -4.86 -12.20
CA ARG A 51 -2.84 -5.69 -11.72
C ARG A 51 -4.07 -5.56 -12.62
N ALA A 52 -4.42 -4.33 -13.01
CA ALA A 52 -5.53 -4.09 -13.94
C ALA A 52 -5.28 -4.74 -15.31
N TYR A 53 -4.04 -4.71 -15.81
CA TYR A 53 -3.69 -5.33 -17.08
C TYR A 53 -3.87 -6.87 -17.08
N ILE A 54 -3.62 -7.53 -15.95
CA ILE A 54 -3.77 -8.99 -15.81
C ILE A 54 -5.14 -9.42 -15.23
N GLY A 55 -6.07 -8.48 -15.03
CA GLY A 55 -7.41 -8.76 -14.50
C GLY A 55 -7.47 -9.00 -13.00
N TRP A 56 -6.46 -8.59 -12.23
CA TRP A 56 -6.48 -8.64 -10.77
C TRP A 56 -7.14 -7.41 -10.16
N GLU A 57 -7.74 -7.59 -8.99
CA GLU A 57 -8.33 -6.49 -8.22
C GLU A 57 -7.27 -5.49 -7.76
N ARG A 58 -7.66 -4.23 -7.60
CA ARG A 58 -6.78 -3.18 -7.10
C ARG A 58 -6.53 -3.36 -5.60
N ILE A 59 -5.36 -2.95 -5.16
CA ILE A 59 -5.03 -2.84 -3.74
C ILE A 59 -5.18 -1.39 -3.31
N THR A 60 -5.89 -1.15 -2.21
CA THR A 60 -5.95 0.17 -1.57
C THR A 60 -5.46 0.13 -0.12
N ILE A 61 -4.94 1.28 0.35
CA ILE A 61 -4.53 1.45 1.75
C ILE A 61 -5.69 1.17 2.71
N LYS A 62 -6.90 1.60 2.33
CA LYS A 62 -8.11 1.44 3.15
C LYS A 62 -8.48 -0.01 3.37
N GLU A 63 -8.51 -0.82 2.30
CA GLU A 63 -8.83 -2.25 2.39
C GLU A 63 -7.79 -2.99 3.24
N LYS A 64 -6.51 -2.65 3.07
CA LYS A 64 -5.44 -3.30 3.83
C LYS A 64 -5.46 -2.92 5.31
N ILE A 65 -5.84 -1.69 5.69
CA ILE A 65 -6.08 -1.34 7.10
C ILE A 65 -7.26 -2.15 7.65
N GLN A 66 -8.38 -2.16 6.94
CA GLN A 66 -9.59 -2.86 7.40
C GLN A 66 -9.31 -4.35 7.68
N TRP A 67 -8.56 -5.02 6.80
CA TRP A 67 -8.18 -6.42 6.99
C TRP A 67 -7.28 -6.68 8.22
N MET A 68 -6.52 -5.68 8.67
CA MET A 68 -5.63 -5.79 9.83
C MET A 68 -6.30 -5.44 11.16
N GLU A 69 -7.43 -4.72 11.10
CA GLU A 69 -8.20 -4.26 12.27
C GLU A 69 -9.41 -5.15 12.59
N ASP A 70 -9.84 -6.00 11.64
CA ASP A 70 -10.85 -7.06 11.79
C ASP A 70 -10.27 -8.35 12.42
#